data_AF-A0A4R5CJ90-F1
#
_entry.id   AF-A0A4R5CJ90-F1
#
_cell.length_a   1.000
_cell.length_b   1.000
_cell.length_c   1.000
_cell.angle_alpha   90.00
_cell.angle_beta   90.00
_cell.angle_gamma   90.00
#
_symmetry.space_group_name_H-M   'P 1'
#
loop_
_entity.id
_entity.type
_entity.pdbx_description
1 polymer ?
#
loop_
_entity_poly.entity_id
_entity_poly.type
_entity_poly.pdbx_seq_one_letter_code
_entity_poly.pdbx_strand_id
1 'polypeptide(L)'
;MNRAKIILRVIFEGFNTKNRNYNNCILMIDETDFSRLKLYEIISSKGYIVCSEIKIDKLIRSLCEDVGGDLWKAYITAEHDGYSFTSFSEASFSNPYYYNIPRFNESNFETIICQLGGRKIPETATMTPDFMIVDIVIELKDLQKESLYNEDRRNTITKIFEADNGFSVNINFSAASGEVKAAYKRVIANSIKNAIAKASKQIKQFSNSNSINTAGVFLINTGYFSLDHQLFKTIVEEIIARDTTTIKFVYIFTQSVFHNAVGDLRADYKQDCIGELPSELNGIYEACKTLIDKKMSSVFRPDNGERSFVAPQYPISFFGDNKIFYWKPERIEPSINF
;
A
#
# COMPACT_ATOMS: atom_id res chain seq x y z
N MET A 1 48.97 15.00 12.21
CA MET A 1 48.14 15.61 11.15
C MET A 1 46.88 14.80 11.04
N ASN A 2 45.72 15.34 11.47
CA ASN A 2 44.44 14.71 11.19
C ASN A 2 44.24 14.72 9.66
N ARG A 3 44.00 13.56 9.08
CA ARG A 3 43.68 13.43 7.66
C ARG A 3 42.38 14.24 7.43
N ALA A 4 42.34 15.07 6.39
CA ALA A 4 41.13 15.80 6.05
C ALA A 4 39.98 14.80 5.87
N LYS A 5 38.86 15.04 6.54
CA LYS A 5 37.69 14.16 6.47
C LYS A 5 37.09 14.24 5.08
N ILE A 6 36.69 13.09 4.54
CA ILE A 6 36.00 13.01 3.24
C ILE A 6 34.52 13.03 3.55
N ILE A 7 33.81 14.06 3.09
CA ILE A 7 32.38 14.17 3.28
C ILE A 7 31.65 13.61 2.06
N LEU A 8 30.74 12.67 2.32
CA LEU A 8 29.80 12.14 1.33
C LEU A 8 28.53 13.00 1.33
N ARG A 9 28.00 13.29 0.15
CA ARG A 9 26.66 13.85 -0.03
C ARG A 9 25.71 12.76 -0.48
N VAL A 10 24.64 12.58 0.27
CA VAL A 10 23.58 11.61 0.02
C VAL A 10 22.31 12.37 -0.36
N ILE A 11 21.74 12.09 -1.53
CA ILE A 11 20.56 12.77 -2.07
C ILE A 11 19.45 11.75 -2.30
N PHE A 12 18.25 12.04 -1.82
CA PHE A 12 17.06 11.20 -2.00
C PHE A 12 15.77 11.99 -1.79
N GLU A 13 14.66 11.48 -2.31
CA GLU A 13 13.31 11.93 -1.94
C GLU A 13 12.91 11.22 -0.64
N GLY A 14 12.55 12.01 0.38
CA GLY A 14 12.05 11.52 1.66
C GLY A 14 10.61 11.97 1.91
N PHE A 15 9.81 11.11 2.54
CA PHE A 15 8.48 11.47 3.02
C PHE A 15 8.55 11.82 4.50
N ASN A 16 8.13 13.05 4.84
CA ASN A 16 8.07 13.52 6.22
C ASN A 16 6.80 12.95 6.88
N THR A 17 6.97 12.10 7.89
CA THR A 17 5.85 11.41 8.54
C THR A 17 4.99 12.33 9.41
N LYS A 18 5.54 13.46 9.87
CA LYS A 18 4.83 14.47 10.68
C LYS A 18 3.98 15.39 9.81
N ASN A 19 4.58 15.94 8.76
CA ASN A 19 3.93 16.91 7.88
C ASN A 19 3.16 16.26 6.73
N ARG A 20 3.36 14.95 6.51
CA ARG A 20 2.72 14.12 5.47
C ARG A 20 2.97 14.62 4.05
N ASN A 21 4.21 15.03 3.75
CA ASN A 21 4.61 15.56 2.44
C ASN A 21 5.97 15.00 1.97
N TYR A 22 6.21 15.06 0.67
CA TYR A 22 7.48 14.68 0.06
C TYR A 22 8.48 15.83 0.10
N ASN A 23 9.75 15.49 0.31
CA ASN A 23 10.85 16.42 0.45
C ASN A 23 12.03 15.91 -0.37
N ASN A 24 12.77 16.81 -0.99
CA ASN A 24 14.12 16.49 -1.46
C ASN A 24 15.07 16.61 -0.26
N CYS A 25 15.73 15.52 0.10
CA CYS A 25 16.59 15.43 1.26
C CYS A 25 18.05 15.35 0.84
N ILE A 26 18.90 16.07 1.59
CA ILE A 26 20.36 16.00 1.49
C ILE A 26 20.90 15.67 2.88
N LEU A 27 21.66 14.59 2.96
CA LEU A 27 22.47 14.25 4.13
C LEU A 27 23.94 14.36 3.73
N MET A 28 24.72 15.12 4.50
CA MET A 28 26.18 15.07 4.43
C MET A 28 26.71 14.28 5.61
N ILE A 29 27.66 13.39 5.39
CA ILE A 29 28.20 12.50 6.43
C ILE A 29 29.68 12.21 6.16
N ASP A 30 30.46 12.10 7.22
CA ASP A 30 31.85 11.63 7.14
C ASP A 30 31.90 10.21 6.54
N GLU A 31 32.76 10.01 5.54
CA GLU A 31 32.94 8.70 4.88
C GLU A 31 33.33 7.62 5.89
N THR A 32 34.06 7.96 6.97
CA THR A 32 34.43 6.96 7.99
C THR A 32 33.27 6.51 8.85
N ASP A 33 32.23 7.33 8.97
CA ASP A 33 31.03 7.06 9.76
C ASP A 33 29.89 6.53 8.87
N PHE A 34 30.11 6.46 7.56
CA PHE A 34 29.11 6.03 6.60
C PHE A 34 28.88 4.52 6.66
N SER A 35 27.64 4.14 6.95
CA SER A 35 27.10 2.82 6.64
C SER A 35 25.64 2.95 6.24
N ARG A 36 25.12 1.96 5.51
CA ARG A 36 23.71 1.96 5.08
C ARG A 36 22.75 1.90 6.28
N LEU A 37 23.13 1.17 7.34
CA LEU A 37 22.38 1.14 8.60
C LEU A 37 22.36 2.53 9.26
N LYS A 38 23.53 3.15 9.40
CA LYS A 38 23.64 4.48 10.02
C LYS A 38 22.85 5.53 9.24
N LEU A 39 22.91 5.47 7.91
CA LEU A 39 22.10 6.31 7.02
C LEU A 39 20.61 6.16 7.32
N TYR A 40 20.12 4.92 7.35
CA TYR A 40 18.71 4.63 7.64
C TYR A 40 18.28 5.12 9.02
N GLU A 41 19.12 4.92 10.05
CA GLU A 41 18.86 5.39 11.41
C GLU A 41 18.78 6.92 11.50
N ILE A 42 19.70 7.65 10.85
CA ILE A 42 19.68 9.11 10.82
C ILE A 42 18.39 9.58 10.14
N ILE A 43 18.06 9.07 8.95
CA ILE A 43 16.86 9.46 8.20
C ILE A 43 15.60 9.21 9.05
N SER A 44 15.50 8.01 9.64
CA SER A 44 14.36 7.63 10.49
C SER A 44 14.25 8.52 11.73
N SER A 45 15.36 8.86 12.37
CA SER A 45 15.39 9.73 13.56
C SER A 45 14.92 11.16 13.27
N LYS A 46 15.02 11.61 12.00
CA LYS A 46 14.49 12.90 11.54
C LYS A 46 13.01 12.83 11.13
N GLY A 47 12.37 11.67 11.27
CA GLY A 47 10.96 11.47 10.92
C GLY A 47 10.71 11.26 9.43
N TYR A 48 11.73 10.84 8.66
CA TYR A 48 11.63 10.63 7.22
C TYR A 48 11.63 9.15 6.83
N ILE A 49 10.96 8.86 5.72
CA ILE A 49 10.92 7.55 5.03
C ILE A 49 11.53 7.73 3.64
N VAL A 50 12.39 6.82 3.21
CA VAL A 50 13.02 6.90 1.86
C VAL A 50 11.99 6.55 0.79
N CYS A 51 11.90 7.37 -0.27
CA CYS A 51 10.89 7.25 -1.34
C CYS A 51 11.49 7.22 -2.75
N SER A 52 12.81 7.26 -2.87
CA SER A 52 13.51 7.19 -4.15
C SER A 52 14.80 6.39 -4.04
N GLU A 53 15.44 6.22 -5.19
CA GLU A 53 16.83 5.84 -5.25
C GLU A 53 17.70 6.84 -4.46
N ILE A 54 18.67 6.33 -3.71
CA ILE A 54 19.66 7.08 -2.99
C ILE A 54 20.89 7.29 -3.88
N LYS A 55 21.23 8.55 -4.13
CA LYS A 55 22.44 8.95 -4.87
C LYS A 55 23.51 9.39 -3.88
N ILE A 56 24.75 8.98 -4.11
CA ILE A 56 25.88 9.31 -3.24
C ILE A 56 27.03 9.84 -4.08
N ASP A 57 27.58 10.98 -3.68
CA ASP A 57 28.78 11.57 -4.28
C ASP A 57 29.78 12.03 -3.20
N LYS A 58 31.05 12.13 -3.58
CA LYS A 58 32.12 12.64 -2.72
C LYS A 58 32.28 14.14 -2.94
N LEU A 59 32.19 14.91 -1.86
CA LEU A 59 32.37 16.36 -1.93
C LEU A 59 33.86 16.74 -1.94
N ILE A 60 34.18 17.78 -2.69
CA ILE A 60 35.51 18.39 -2.71
C ILE A 60 35.46 19.64 -1.85
N ARG A 61 36.17 19.62 -0.71
CA ARG A 61 36.13 20.69 0.31
C ARG A 61 36.29 22.09 -0.27
N SER A 62 37.30 22.32 -1.11
CA SER A 62 37.58 23.64 -1.69
C SER A 62 36.42 24.15 -2.56
N LEU A 63 35.78 23.27 -3.33
CA LEU A 63 34.61 23.65 -4.13
C LEU A 63 33.41 24.01 -3.25
N CYS A 64 33.22 23.31 -2.12
CA CYS A 64 32.18 23.66 -1.16
C CYS A 64 32.45 25.02 -0.48
N GLU A 65 33.72 25.30 -0.16
CA GLU A 65 34.17 26.57 0.41
C GLU A 65 33.98 27.73 -0.59
N ASP A 66 34.36 27.54 -1.85
CA ASP A 66 34.19 28.52 -2.94
C ASP A 66 32.72 28.85 -3.20
N VAL A 67 31.84 27.84 -3.17
CA VAL A 67 30.37 28.03 -3.29
C VAL A 67 29.80 28.75 -2.07
N GLY A 68 30.32 28.46 -0.87
CA GLY A 68 29.91 29.11 0.37
C GLY A 68 28.46 28.80 0.78
N GLY A 69 27.88 29.73 1.54
CA GLY A 69 26.47 29.69 1.93
C GLY A 69 26.07 28.47 2.76
N ASP A 70 24.87 27.96 2.52
CA ASP A 70 24.31 26.83 3.28
C ASP A 70 24.99 25.50 2.94
N LEU A 71 25.53 25.35 1.73
CA LEU A 71 26.34 24.19 1.35
C LEU A 71 27.59 24.09 2.23
N TRP A 72 28.32 25.21 2.37
CA TRP A 72 29.53 25.25 3.19
C TRP A 72 29.24 25.01 4.67
N LYS A 73 28.18 25.64 5.21
CA LYS A 73 27.73 25.39 6.59
C LYS A 73 27.42 23.92 6.81
N ALA A 74 26.67 23.30 5.91
CA ALA A 74 26.31 21.88 5.99
C ALA A 74 27.56 20.97 5.93
N TYR A 75 28.55 21.32 5.11
CA TYR A 75 29.83 20.60 5.05
C TYR A 75 30.57 20.67 6.39
N ILE A 76 30.75 21.87 6.94
CA ILE A 76 31.43 22.10 8.22
C ILE A 76 30.69 21.38 9.36
N THR A 77 29.37 21.48 9.41
CA THR A 77 28.57 20.73 10.40
C THR A 77 28.80 19.22 10.27
N ALA A 78 28.82 18.65 9.07
CA ALA A 78 29.10 17.23 8.90
C ALA A 78 30.53 16.85 9.32
N GLU A 79 31.51 17.72 9.06
CA GLU A 79 32.91 17.51 9.45
C GLU A 79 33.09 17.49 10.98
N HIS A 80 32.44 18.41 11.69
CA HIS A 80 32.55 18.57 13.14
C HIS A 80 31.60 17.67 13.94
N ASP A 81 30.33 17.60 13.55
CA ASP A 81 29.25 16.97 14.32
C ASP A 81 28.94 15.54 13.81
N GLY A 82 29.62 15.10 12.75
CA GLY A 82 29.51 13.77 12.14
C GLY A 82 28.52 13.71 10.98
N TYR A 83 27.45 14.51 10.99
CA TYR A 83 26.55 14.65 9.85
C TYR A 83 25.78 15.98 9.86
N SER A 84 25.27 16.37 8.69
CA SER A 84 24.27 17.42 8.55
C SER A 84 23.10 16.93 7.71
N PHE A 85 21.87 17.35 8.04
CA PHE A 85 20.66 16.92 7.34
C PHE A 85 19.84 18.15 6.96
N THR A 86 19.51 18.27 5.68
CA THR A 86 18.70 19.35 5.13
C THR A 86 17.60 18.76 4.27
N SER A 87 16.39 19.30 4.38
CA SER A 87 15.23 18.88 3.61
C SER A 87 14.55 20.08 2.97
N PHE A 88 14.20 19.94 1.70
CA PHE A 88 13.47 20.92 0.90
C PHE A 88 12.07 20.37 0.66
N SER A 89 11.11 20.88 1.41
CA SER A 89 9.71 20.48 1.31
C SER A 89 9.13 20.87 -0.04
N GLU A 90 8.29 20.01 -0.61
CA GLU A 90 7.33 20.48 -1.59
C GLU A 90 6.36 21.48 -0.97
N ALA A 91 5.71 22.29 -1.80
CA ALA A 91 4.68 23.21 -1.33
C ALA A 91 3.53 22.43 -0.69
N SER A 92 3.14 22.81 0.53
CA SER A 92 2.18 22.04 1.33
C SER A 92 1.35 22.91 2.24
N PHE A 93 0.12 22.50 2.53
CA PHE A 93 -0.69 23.11 3.60
C PHE A 93 -0.43 22.45 4.95
N SER A 94 -0.60 23.21 6.03
CA SER A 94 -0.38 22.75 7.40
C SER A 94 -1.40 21.69 7.86
N ASN A 95 -2.59 21.66 7.26
CA ASN A 95 -3.58 20.59 7.44
C ASN A 95 -4.09 20.15 6.06
N PRO A 96 -3.56 19.06 5.49
CA PRO A 96 -3.89 18.68 4.13
C PRO A 96 -5.31 18.10 4.01
N TYR A 97 -5.85 17.44 5.05
CA TYR A 97 -7.10 16.68 4.89
C TYR A 97 -8.26 17.28 5.66
N TYR A 98 -9.11 18.01 4.96
CA TYR A 98 -10.38 18.50 5.48
C TYR A 98 -11.49 17.44 5.49
N TYR A 99 -11.35 16.41 4.64
CA TYR A 99 -12.34 15.38 4.43
C TYR A 99 -11.76 13.98 4.69
N ASN A 100 -12.59 13.10 5.25
CA ASN A 100 -12.25 11.68 5.41
C ASN A 100 -13.01 10.85 4.37
N ILE A 101 -12.32 9.93 3.70
CA ILE A 101 -12.92 9.03 2.72
C ILE A 101 -13.53 7.82 3.45
N PRO A 102 -14.86 7.59 3.36
CA PRO A 102 -15.52 6.48 4.01
C PRO A 102 -14.98 5.13 3.54
N ARG A 103 -14.77 4.21 4.49
CA ARG A 103 -14.34 2.84 4.19
C ARG A 103 -15.50 1.98 3.74
N PHE A 104 -15.25 1.15 2.74
CA PHE A 104 -16.10 0.01 2.43
C PHE A 104 -15.82 -1.14 3.39
N ASN A 105 -16.88 -1.68 3.98
CA ASN A 105 -16.80 -2.78 4.93
C ASN A 105 -17.88 -3.83 4.60
N GLU A 106 -17.97 -4.86 5.42
CA GLU A 106 -18.93 -5.94 5.24
C GLU A 106 -20.39 -5.46 5.22
N SER A 107 -20.80 -4.49 6.06
CA SER A 107 -22.18 -4.00 6.07
C SER A 107 -22.56 -3.25 4.79
N ASN A 108 -21.57 -2.69 4.08
CA ASN A 108 -21.78 -2.14 2.75
C ASN A 108 -22.11 -3.23 1.73
N PHE A 109 -21.41 -4.37 1.79
CA PHE A 109 -21.70 -5.52 0.93
C PHE A 109 -22.97 -6.25 1.33
N GLU A 110 -23.32 -6.30 2.61
CA GLU A 110 -24.63 -6.75 3.09
C GLU A 110 -25.75 -5.92 2.46
N THR A 111 -25.61 -4.60 2.43
CA THR A 111 -26.59 -3.70 1.79
C THR A 111 -26.74 -4.02 0.31
N ILE A 112 -25.64 -4.23 -0.41
CA ILE A 112 -25.64 -4.58 -1.84
C ILE A 112 -26.34 -5.94 -2.05
N ILE A 113 -25.98 -6.96 -1.26
CA ILE A 113 -26.59 -8.28 -1.38
C ILE A 113 -28.10 -8.23 -1.10
N CYS A 114 -28.52 -7.51 -0.06
CA CYS A 114 -29.95 -7.33 0.25
C CYS A 114 -30.71 -6.62 -0.88
N GLN A 115 -30.09 -5.64 -1.55
CA GLN A 115 -30.68 -4.98 -2.73
C GLN A 115 -30.87 -5.93 -3.91
N LEU A 116 -30.00 -6.93 -4.04
CA LEU A 116 -30.10 -7.99 -5.04
C LEU A 116 -31.07 -9.11 -4.62
N GLY A 117 -31.76 -8.99 -3.48
CA GLY A 117 -32.70 -9.99 -2.97
C GLY A 117 -32.05 -11.12 -2.16
N GLY A 118 -30.76 -10.99 -1.84
CA GLY A 118 -30.07 -11.88 -0.91
C GLY A 118 -30.26 -11.49 0.55
N ARG A 119 -29.54 -12.18 1.44
CA ARG A 119 -29.57 -11.96 2.88
C ARG A 119 -28.24 -12.32 3.53
N LYS A 120 -27.99 -11.74 4.70
CA LYS A 120 -26.94 -12.21 5.61
C LYS A 120 -27.32 -13.56 6.23
N ILE A 121 -26.37 -14.48 6.25
CA ILE A 121 -26.50 -15.73 6.99
C ILE A 121 -26.16 -15.41 8.46
N PRO A 122 -27.02 -15.78 9.42
CA PRO A 122 -26.70 -15.57 10.83
C PRO A 122 -25.44 -16.33 11.24
N GLU A 123 -24.54 -15.67 11.96
CA GLU A 123 -23.39 -16.33 12.58
C GLU A 123 -23.88 -17.39 13.57
N THR A 124 -23.26 -18.58 13.53
CA THR A 124 -23.54 -19.66 14.47
C THR A 124 -22.24 -20.16 15.10
N ALA A 125 -22.32 -21.12 16.03
CA ALA A 125 -21.13 -21.75 16.61
C ALA A 125 -20.27 -22.50 15.56
N THR A 126 -20.81 -22.78 14.37
CA THR A 126 -20.07 -23.38 13.26
C THR A 126 -19.64 -22.32 12.25
N MET A 127 -18.58 -22.62 11.48
CA MET A 127 -18.09 -21.71 10.46
C MET A 127 -19.16 -21.55 9.37
N THR A 128 -19.70 -20.33 9.26
CA THR A 128 -20.77 -19.97 8.33
C THR A 128 -20.24 -18.97 7.31
N PRO A 129 -20.65 -19.08 6.05
CA PRO A 129 -20.50 -18.04 5.05
C PRO A 129 -21.31 -16.80 5.40
N ASP A 130 -20.95 -15.65 4.84
CA ASP A 130 -21.57 -14.38 5.20
C ASP A 130 -22.95 -14.18 4.55
N PHE A 131 -23.11 -14.59 3.29
CA PHE A 131 -24.30 -14.24 2.52
C PHE A 131 -24.90 -15.39 1.72
N MET A 132 -26.20 -15.28 1.45
CA MET A 132 -26.95 -16.18 0.57
C MET A 132 -27.88 -15.38 -0.34
N ILE A 133 -27.91 -15.72 -1.62
CA ILE A 133 -28.90 -15.24 -2.58
C ILE A 133 -29.45 -16.44 -3.34
N VAL A 134 -30.75 -16.72 -3.18
CA VAL A 134 -31.37 -17.97 -3.63
C VAL A 134 -30.59 -19.20 -3.08
N ASP A 135 -29.87 -19.92 -3.92
CA ASP A 135 -29.05 -21.11 -3.61
C ASP A 135 -27.55 -20.86 -3.83
N ILE A 136 -27.17 -19.58 -3.96
CA ILE A 136 -25.79 -19.10 -4.10
C ILE A 136 -25.27 -18.67 -2.74
N VAL A 137 -24.10 -19.18 -2.35
CA VAL A 137 -23.45 -18.85 -1.09
C VAL A 137 -22.20 -18.02 -1.33
N ILE A 138 -22.02 -16.95 -0.55
CA ILE A 138 -20.91 -16.00 -0.73
C ILE A 138 -20.22 -15.79 0.61
N GLU A 139 -18.90 -15.98 0.63
CA GLU A 139 -18.03 -15.53 1.72
C GLU A 139 -17.36 -14.22 1.34
N LEU A 140 -17.28 -13.28 2.28
CA LEU A 140 -16.53 -12.04 2.16
C LEU A 140 -15.20 -12.12 2.92
N LYS A 141 -14.11 -11.69 2.27
CA LYS A 141 -12.82 -11.48 2.94
C LYS A 141 -12.31 -10.08 2.66
N ASP A 142 -11.95 -9.39 3.73
CA ASP A 142 -11.38 -8.05 3.67
C ASP A 142 -9.86 -8.05 3.92
N LEU A 143 -9.10 -7.64 2.92
CA LEU A 143 -7.66 -7.40 2.99
C LEU A 143 -7.42 -5.99 3.53
N GLN A 144 -7.50 -5.87 4.87
CA GLN A 144 -7.49 -4.58 5.57
C GLN A 144 -6.10 -4.04 5.92
N LYS A 145 -5.06 -4.88 5.90
CA LYS A 145 -3.74 -4.54 6.43
C LYS A 145 -2.71 -4.57 5.31
N GLU A 146 -1.89 -3.53 5.27
CA GLU A 146 -0.75 -3.47 4.37
C GLU A 146 0.29 -4.53 4.78
N SER A 147 0.63 -5.41 3.84
CA SER A 147 1.54 -6.53 4.08
C SER A 147 2.97 -6.09 4.33
N LEU A 148 3.38 -4.93 3.82
CA LEU A 148 4.75 -4.44 3.98
C LEU A 148 5.05 -4.02 5.43
N TYR A 149 4.05 -3.91 6.30
CA TYR A 149 4.25 -3.77 7.75
C TYR A 149 4.58 -5.09 8.45
N ASN A 150 4.33 -6.25 7.82
CA ASN A 150 4.66 -7.54 8.40
C ASN A 150 6.16 -7.83 8.24
N GLU A 151 6.83 -8.17 9.35
CA GLU A 151 8.27 -8.41 9.37
C GLU A 151 8.69 -9.64 8.55
N ASP A 152 7.99 -10.76 8.68
CA ASP A 152 8.28 -11.97 7.89
C ASP A 152 8.16 -11.71 6.38
N ARG A 153 7.19 -10.90 6.00
CA ARG A 153 6.99 -10.44 4.62
C ARG A 153 8.19 -9.64 4.15
N ARG A 154 8.63 -8.66 4.94
CA ARG A 154 9.82 -7.84 4.63
C ARG A 154 11.07 -8.72 4.50
N ASN A 155 11.29 -9.66 5.42
CA ASN A 155 12.41 -10.61 5.39
C ASN A 155 12.37 -11.55 4.18
N THR A 156 11.19 -11.88 3.67
CA THR A 156 11.07 -12.66 2.44
C THR A 156 11.35 -11.80 1.22
N ILE A 157 10.86 -10.56 1.21
CA ILE A 157 11.10 -9.60 0.12
C ILE A 157 12.59 -9.28 0.00
N THR A 158 13.32 -9.08 1.11
CA THR A 158 14.77 -8.78 1.04
C THR A 158 15.55 -9.83 0.26
N LYS A 159 15.25 -11.13 0.50
CA LYS A 159 15.87 -12.25 -0.21
C LYS A 159 15.58 -12.26 -1.71
N ILE A 160 14.45 -11.72 -2.15
CA ILE A 160 14.12 -11.63 -3.58
C ILE A 160 15.07 -10.67 -4.31
N PHE A 161 15.53 -9.63 -3.62
CA PHE A 161 16.39 -8.58 -4.16
C PHE A 161 17.84 -8.69 -3.65
N GLU A 162 18.28 -9.91 -3.32
CA GLU A 162 19.63 -10.16 -2.82
C GLU A 162 20.69 -9.73 -3.85
N ALA A 163 20.44 -10.01 -5.14
CA ALA A 163 21.32 -9.64 -6.25
C ALA A 163 21.31 -8.13 -6.61
N ASP A 164 20.39 -7.33 -6.05
CA ASP A 164 20.38 -5.89 -6.25
C ASP A 164 21.48 -5.24 -5.41
N ASN A 165 22.44 -4.59 -6.07
CA ASN A 165 23.60 -3.96 -5.42
C ASN A 165 23.34 -2.51 -4.99
N GLY A 166 22.17 -1.96 -5.29
CA GLY A 166 21.77 -0.60 -4.95
C GLY A 166 21.81 -0.31 -3.45
N PHE A 167 21.97 0.98 -3.11
CA PHE A 167 21.84 1.45 -1.71
C PHE A 167 20.39 1.36 -1.23
N SER A 168 19.47 1.59 -2.15
CA SER A 168 18.04 1.56 -1.94
C SER A 168 17.34 0.79 -3.05
N VAL A 169 16.36 -0.03 -2.70
CA VAL A 169 15.67 -0.93 -3.62
C VAL A 169 14.20 -0.55 -3.71
N ASN A 170 13.72 -0.27 -4.92
CA ASN A 170 12.31 -0.03 -5.19
C ASN A 170 11.55 -1.36 -5.24
N ILE A 171 10.64 -1.58 -4.29
CA ILE A 171 9.83 -2.80 -4.21
C ILE A 171 8.44 -2.64 -4.84
N ASN A 172 8.23 -1.60 -5.66
CA ASN A 172 7.00 -1.46 -6.43
C ASN A 172 6.90 -2.58 -7.48
N PHE A 173 5.85 -3.40 -7.38
CA PHE A 173 5.63 -4.54 -8.27
C PHE A 173 5.61 -4.14 -9.75
N SER A 174 5.03 -2.98 -10.08
CA SER A 174 4.93 -2.50 -11.46
C SER A 174 6.29 -2.22 -12.07
N ALA A 175 7.31 -1.94 -11.25
CA ALA A 175 8.69 -1.73 -11.68
C ALA A 175 9.52 -3.04 -11.74
N ALA A 176 9.04 -4.14 -11.16
CA ALA A 176 9.74 -5.42 -11.16
C ALA A 176 9.62 -6.14 -12.52
N SER A 177 10.68 -6.85 -12.92
CA SER A 177 10.73 -7.67 -14.13
C SER A 177 11.31 -9.07 -13.86
N GLY A 178 11.10 -9.99 -14.80
CA GLY A 178 11.73 -11.32 -14.79
C GLY A 178 11.44 -12.14 -13.52
N GLU A 179 12.48 -12.82 -13.02
CA GLU A 179 12.39 -13.71 -11.86
C GLU A 179 12.00 -13.00 -10.57
N VAL A 180 12.47 -11.76 -10.37
CA VAL A 180 12.11 -10.92 -9.22
C VAL A 180 10.61 -10.69 -9.18
N LYS A 181 10.01 -10.32 -10.33
CA LYS A 181 8.56 -10.13 -10.44
C LYS A 181 7.79 -11.41 -10.09
N ALA A 182 8.25 -12.56 -10.61
CA ALA A 182 7.61 -13.85 -10.36
C ALA A 182 7.74 -14.28 -8.88
N ALA A 183 8.90 -14.07 -8.25
CA ALA A 183 9.11 -14.34 -6.83
C ALA A 183 8.25 -13.42 -5.95
N TYR A 184 8.22 -12.13 -6.25
CA TYR A 184 7.40 -11.15 -5.53
C TYR A 184 5.92 -11.54 -5.60
N LYS A 185 5.41 -11.82 -6.81
CA LYS A 185 4.03 -12.28 -7.02
C LYS A 185 3.69 -13.50 -6.16
N ARG A 186 4.56 -14.51 -6.11
CA ARG A 186 4.36 -15.72 -5.30
C ARG A 186 4.20 -15.39 -3.81
N VAL A 187 5.02 -14.50 -3.29
CA VAL A 187 4.95 -14.07 -1.88
C VAL A 187 3.63 -13.36 -1.59
N ILE A 188 3.21 -12.43 -2.45
CA ILE A 188 1.94 -11.71 -2.32
C ILE A 188 0.74 -12.66 -2.43
N ALA A 189 0.78 -13.59 -3.39
CA ALA A 189 -0.29 -14.54 -3.66
C ALA A 189 -0.63 -15.44 -2.47
N ASN A 190 0.32 -15.76 -1.59
CA ASN A 190 0.06 -16.61 -0.43
C ASN A 190 -1.02 -16.03 0.51
N SER A 191 -1.07 -14.71 0.70
CA SER A 191 -2.09 -14.07 1.54
C SER A 191 -3.48 -14.25 0.94
N ILE A 192 -3.60 -14.05 -0.37
CA ILE A 192 -4.85 -14.18 -1.12
C ILE A 192 -5.30 -15.65 -1.17
N LYS A 193 -4.35 -16.56 -1.44
CA LYS A 193 -4.59 -18.01 -1.41
C LYS A 193 -5.13 -18.47 -0.06
N ASN A 194 -4.55 -17.97 1.04
CA ASN A 194 -5.02 -18.32 2.39
C ASN A 194 -6.42 -17.76 2.68
N ALA A 195 -6.76 -16.56 2.19
CA ALA A 195 -8.10 -16.01 2.32
C ALA A 195 -9.14 -16.85 1.56
N ILE A 196 -8.85 -17.19 0.30
CA ILE A 196 -9.70 -18.06 -0.54
C ILE A 196 -9.83 -19.46 0.07
N ALA A 197 -8.74 -20.05 0.58
CA ALA A 197 -8.78 -21.36 1.21
C ALA A 197 -9.63 -21.38 2.49
N LYS A 198 -9.63 -20.30 3.28
CA LYS A 198 -10.51 -20.15 4.44
C LYS A 198 -11.97 -20.05 4.03
N ALA A 199 -12.26 -19.24 3.02
CA ALA A 199 -13.61 -19.12 2.45
C ALA A 199 -14.13 -20.47 1.92
N SER A 200 -13.31 -21.20 1.17
CA SER A 200 -13.61 -22.54 0.66
C SER A 200 -13.97 -23.51 1.80
N LYS A 201 -13.29 -23.45 2.95
CA LYS A 201 -13.62 -24.27 4.12
C LYS A 201 -14.98 -23.90 4.73
N GLN A 202 -15.30 -22.61 4.87
CA GLN A 202 -16.59 -22.13 5.38
C GLN A 202 -17.73 -22.61 4.49
N ILE A 203 -17.59 -22.44 3.17
CA ILE A 203 -18.57 -22.88 2.17
C ILE A 203 -18.79 -24.40 2.23
N LYS A 204 -17.71 -25.20 2.27
CA LYS A 204 -17.81 -26.67 2.37
C LYS A 204 -18.52 -27.11 3.64
N GLN A 205 -18.21 -26.48 4.76
CA GLN A 205 -18.84 -26.81 6.03
C GLN A 205 -20.34 -26.50 5.99
N PHE A 206 -20.72 -25.38 5.40
CA PHE A 206 -22.12 -25.00 5.24
C PHE A 206 -22.90 -25.91 4.27
N SER A 207 -22.26 -26.34 3.17
CA SER A 207 -22.87 -27.25 2.19
C SER A 207 -23.17 -28.65 2.73
N ASN A 208 -22.56 -29.07 3.84
CA ASN A 208 -22.85 -30.37 4.46
C ASN A 208 -24.27 -30.47 5.02
N SER A 209 -24.92 -29.34 5.29
CA SER A 209 -26.25 -29.29 5.90
C SER A 209 -27.24 -28.44 5.10
N ASN A 210 -26.83 -27.85 3.98
CA ASN A 210 -27.64 -26.98 3.16
C ASN A 210 -27.42 -27.32 1.67
N SER A 211 -28.52 -27.39 0.90
CA SER A 211 -28.42 -27.51 -0.54
C SER A 211 -27.97 -26.17 -1.13
N ILE A 212 -26.84 -26.18 -1.83
CA ILE A 212 -26.28 -25.03 -2.53
C ILE A 212 -26.04 -25.41 -3.99
N ASN A 213 -26.28 -24.49 -4.90
CA ASN A 213 -26.06 -24.69 -6.34
C ASN A 213 -24.67 -24.23 -6.73
N THR A 214 -24.28 -23.05 -6.25
CA THR A 214 -22.96 -22.48 -6.53
C THR A 214 -22.47 -21.65 -5.34
N ALA A 215 -21.18 -21.36 -5.33
CA ALA A 215 -20.59 -20.54 -4.30
C ALA A 215 -19.47 -19.66 -4.85
N GLY A 216 -19.32 -18.50 -4.23
CA GLY A 216 -18.31 -17.52 -4.61
C GLY A 216 -17.69 -16.84 -3.42
N VAL A 217 -16.69 -16.00 -3.71
CA VAL A 217 -16.01 -15.20 -2.69
C VAL A 217 -16.01 -13.74 -3.12
N PHE A 218 -16.33 -12.84 -2.20
CA PHE A 218 -16.09 -11.42 -2.34
C PHE A 218 -14.77 -11.08 -1.65
N LEU A 219 -13.73 -10.76 -2.43
CA LEU A 219 -12.47 -10.29 -1.88
C LEU A 219 -12.37 -8.78 -2.00
N ILE A 220 -12.38 -8.09 -0.87
CA ILE A 220 -12.32 -6.64 -0.83
C ILE A 220 -10.93 -6.22 -0.35
N ASN A 221 -10.26 -5.35 -1.11
CA ASN A 221 -8.97 -4.78 -0.76
C ASN A 221 -9.16 -3.34 -0.32
N THR A 222 -9.13 -3.11 0.98
CA THR A 222 -9.37 -1.79 1.59
C THR A 222 -8.18 -1.29 2.41
N GLY A 223 -7.06 -2.02 2.37
CA GLY A 223 -5.86 -1.67 3.13
C GLY A 223 -4.55 -2.31 2.70
N TYR A 224 -4.57 -3.21 1.71
CA TYR A 224 -3.36 -3.79 1.11
C TYR A 224 -2.97 -2.98 -0.13
N PHE A 225 -2.48 -1.78 0.12
CA PHE A 225 -2.27 -0.73 -0.88
C PHE A 225 -1.12 -0.99 -1.84
N SER A 226 -0.09 -1.72 -1.42
CA SER A 226 1.02 -2.11 -2.30
C SER A 226 0.64 -3.15 -3.35
N LEU A 227 -0.58 -3.70 -3.28
CA LEU A 227 -1.15 -4.64 -4.23
C LEU A 227 -2.04 -3.88 -5.22
N ASP A 228 -1.51 -3.64 -6.43
CA ASP A 228 -2.31 -3.09 -7.52
C ASP A 228 -3.48 -4.01 -7.91
N HIS A 229 -4.59 -3.41 -8.37
CA HIS A 229 -5.82 -4.14 -8.70
C HIS A 229 -5.63 -5.14 -9.85
N GLN A 230 -4.85 -4.82 -10.88
CA GLN A 230 -4.64 -5.75 -12.00
C GLN A 230 -3.77 -6.92 -11.55
N LEU A 231 -2.75 -6.68 -10.72
CA LEU A 231 -2.01 -7.77 -10.08
C LEU A 231 -2.93 -8.62 -9.20
N PHE A 232 -3.81 -7.99 -8.42
CA PHE A 232 -4.76 -8.68 -7.56
C PHE A 232 -5.66 -9.62 -8.37
N LYS A 233 -6.26 -9.10 -9.44
CA LYS A 233 -7.05 -9.86 -10.41
C LYS A 233 -6.28 -11.06 -10.95
N THR A 234 -5.08 -10.83 -11.50
CA THR A 234 -4.26 -11.90 -12.07
C THR A 234 -3.91 -12.98 -11.04
N ILE A 235 -3.62 -12.61 -9.80
CA ILE A 235 -3.36 -13.60 -8.74
C ILE A 235 -4.62 -14.43 -8.44
N VAL A 236 -5.79 -13.79 -8.36
CA VAL A 236 -7.06 -14.47 -8.11
C VAL A 236 -7.41 -15.41 -9.27
N GLU A 237 -7.25 -14.98 -10.51
CA GLU A 237 -7.42 -15.81 -11.71
C GLU A 237 -6.56 -17.07 -11.66
N GLU A 238 -5.27 -16.94 -11.32
CA GLU A 238 -4.37 -18.09 -11.20
C GLU A 238 -4.74 -19.03 -10.05
N ILE A 239 -5.29 -18.51 -8.95
CA ILE A 239 -5.73 -19.33 -7.81
C ILE A 239 -6.99 -20.10 -8.20
N ILE A 240 -7.99 -19.43 -8.78
CA ILE A 240 -9.27 -20.05 -9.15
C ILE A 240 -9.09 -21.06 -10.29
N ALA A 241 -8.23 -20.79 -11.27
CA ALA A 241 -7.90 -21.76 -12.32
C ALA A 241 -7.31 -23.07 -11.76
N ARG A 242 -6.72 -23.03 -10.55
CA ARG A 242 -6.16 -24.21 -9.86
C ARG A 242 -7.12 -24.81 -8.82
N ASP A 243 -8.12 -24.06 -8.36
CA ASP A 243 -9.12 -24.47 -7.38
C ASP A 243 -10.48 -24.67 -8.06
N THR A 244 -10.74 -25.87 -8.56
CA THR A 244 -11.79 -26.10 -9.57
C THR A 244 -13.16 -26.51 -9.03
N THR A 245 -13.29 -26.82 -7.72
CA THR A 245 -14.50 -27.52 -7.24
C THR A 245 -15.45 -26.69 -6.40
N THR A 246 -14.94 -25.82 -5.53
CA THR A 246 -15.78 -25.19 -4.47
C THR A 246 -16.18 -23.76 -4.79
N ILE A 247 -15.27 -22.95 -5.33
CA ILE A 247 -15.49 -21.53 -5.60
C ILE A 247 -15.62 -21.38 -7.11
N LYS A 248 -16.79 -20.98 -7.58
CA LYS A 248 -17.10 -20.83 -9.02
C LYS A 248 -16.86 -19.43 -9.55
N PHE A 249 -16.93 -18.44 -8.66
CA PHE A 249 -16.62 -17.05 -9.00
C PHE A 249 -15.96 -16.33 -7.83
N VAL A 250 -15.20 -15.30 -8.16
CA VAL A 250 -14.68 -14.33 -7.20
C VAL A 250 -15.00 -12.94 -7.71
N TYR A 251 -15.68 -12.16 -6.87
CA TYR A 251 -15.82 -10.73 -7.09
C TYR A 251 -14.71 -10.02 -6.30
N ILE A 252 -13.93 -9.19 -6.98
CA ILE A 252 -12.91 -8.37 -6.32
C ILE A 252 -13.32 -6.91 -6.32
N PHE A 253 -13.04 -6.25 -5.20
CA PHE A 253 -13.22 -4.81 -5.04
C PHE A 253 -11.96 -4.21 -4.46
N THR A 254 -11.53 -3.05 -4.93
CA THR A 254 -10.40 -2.33 -4.36
C THR A 254 -10.75 -0.87 -4.16
N GLN A 255 -10.48 -0.39 -2.94
CA GLN A 255 -10.56 1.01 -2.58
C GLN A 255 -9.16 1.54 -2.30
N SER A 256 -8.76 2.56 -3.05
CA SER A 256 -7.49 3.25 -2.87
C SER A 256 -7.73 4.73 -2.62
N VAL A 257 -6.96 5.35 -1.72
CA VAL A 257 -7.02 6.79 -1.45
C VAL A 257 -5.64 7.38 -1.64
N PHE A 258 -5.51 8.23 -2.66
CA PHE A 258 -4.29 8.95 -2.97
C PHE A 258 -4.38 10.38 -2.50
N HIS A 259 -3.22 11.00 -2.33
CA HIS A 259 -3.13 12.35 -1.84
C HIS A 259 -1.94 13.11 -2.45
N ASN A 260 -1.95 14.42 -2.25
CA ASN A 260 -0.78 15.26 -2.41
C ASN A 260 -0.58 16.16 -1.18
N ALA A 261 0.40 17.05 -1.25
CA ALA A 261 0.75 17.95 -0.15
C ALA A 261 -0.14 19.19 -0.02
N VAL A 262 -0.94 19.52 -1.04
CA VAL A 262 -1.90 20.64 -1.01
C VAL A 262 -3.30 20.22 -0.56
N GLY A 263 -3.45 18.95 -0.16
CA GLY A 263 -4.68 18.45 0.45
C GLY A 263 -5.71 17.89 -0.52
N ASP A 264 -5.36 17.73 -1.80
CA ASP A 264 -6.24 17.00 -2.71
C ASP A 264 -6.26 15.52 -2.31
N LEU A 265 -7.44 14.92 -2.46
CA LEU A 265 -7.68 13.50 -2.25
C LEU A 265 -8.31 12.91 -3.50
N ARG A 266 -7.79 11.76 -3.95
CA ARG A 266 -8.40 10.97 -5.01
C ARG A 266 -8.76 9.59 -4.46
N ALA A 267 -10.05 9.26 -4.49
CA ALA A 267 -10.52 7.93 -4.11
C ALA A 267 -10.82 7.11 -5.38
N ASP A 268 -10.08 6.03 -5.57
CA ASP A 268 -10.26 5.13 -6.71
C ASP A 268 -10.97 3.86 -6.25
N TYR A 269 -11.98 3.44 -7.01
CA TYR A 269 -12.75 2.23 -6.79
C TYR A 269 -12.67 1.35 -8.03
N LYS A 270 -12.12 0.15 -7.88
CA LYS A 270 -11.97 -0.82 -8.97
C LYS A 270 -12.68 -2.11 -8.62
N GLN A 271 -13.30 -2.73 -9.61
CA GLN A 271 -14.14 -3.90 -9.44
C GLN A 271 -13.96 -4.81 -10.66
N ASP A 272 -13.90 -6.11 -10.40
CA ASP A 272 -13.74 -7.14 -11.43
C ASP A 272 -14.36 -8.45 -10.93
N CYS A 273 -14.74 -9.32 -11.85
CA CYS A 273 -15.21 -10.67 -11.54
C CYS A 273 -14.37 -11.70 -12.30
N ILE A 274 -14.01 -12.75 -11.59
CA ILE A 274 -13.24 -13.88 -12.07
C ILE A 274 -14.13 -15.12 -11.99
N GLY A 275 -14.21 -15.88 -13.07
CA GLY A 275 -15.08 -17.05 -13.18
C GLY A 275 -16.48 -16.72 -13.69
N GLU A 276 -17.43 -17.61 -13.43
CA GLU A 276 -18.81 -17.49 -13.92
C GLU A 276 -19.70 -16.80 -12.88
N LEU A 277 -19.93 -15.49 -13.05
CA LEU A 277 -20.83 -14.75 -12.19
C LEU A 277 -22.29 -15.22 -12.41
N PRO A 278 -22.99 -15.68 -11.36
CA PRO A 278 -24.40 -16.06 -11.47
C PRO A 278 -25.28 -14.88 -11.88
N SER A 279 -26.36 -15.17 -12.61
CA SER A 279 -27.26 -14.16 -13.18
C SER A 279 -27.93 -13.27 -12.11
N GLU A 280 -28.15 -13.83 -10.93
CA GLU A 280 -28.68 -13.21 -9.72
C GLU A 280 -27.78 -12.05 -9.24
N LEU A 281 -26.50 -12.05 -9.64
CA LEU A 281 -25.52 -11.02 -9.32
C LEU A 281 -25.21 -10.07 -10.48
N ASN A 282 -25.91 -10.15 -11.62
CA ASN A 282 -25.66 -9.27 -12.78
C ASN A 282 -25.68 -7.77 -12.45
N GLY A 283 -26.45 -7.37 -11.42
CA GLY A 283 -26.56 -5.97 -10.97
C GLY A 283 -25.46 -5.51 -10.00
N ILE A 284 -24.51 -6.37 -9.61
CA ILE A 284 -23.56 -6.08 -8.53
C ILE A 284 -22.71 -4.83 -8.77
N TYR A 285 -22.23 -4.63 -10.02
CA TYR A 285 -21.39 -3.48 -10.36
C TYR A 285 -22.14 -2.15 -10.21
N GLU A 286 -23.41 -2.10 -10.65
CA GLU A 286 -24.26 -0.91 -10.54
C GLU A 286 -24.71 -0.65 -9.11
N ALA A 287 -25.01 -1.72 -8.35
CA ALA A 287 -25.32 -1.61 -6.93
C ALA A 287 -24.13 -1.05 -6.13
N CYS A 288 -22.92 -1.55 -6.41
CA CYS A 288 -21.68 -1.02 -5.84
C CYS A 288 -21.46 0.44 -6.23
N LYS A 289 -21.60 0.80 -7.51
CA LYS A 289 -21.47 2.18 -8.00
C LYS A 289 -22.44 3.13 -7.30
N THR A 290 -23.71 2.74 -7.19
CA THR A 290 -24.73 3.51 -6.46
C THR A 290 -24.31 3.74 -5.01
N LEU A 291 -23.73 2.73 -4.36
CA LEU A 291 -23.25 2.86 -2.98
C LEU A 291 -21.99 3.74 -2.88
N ILE A 292 -21.07 3.66 -3.85
CA ILE A 292 -19.92 4.57 -3.97
C ILE A 292 -20.42 6.01 -4.07
N ASP A 293 -21.32 6.31 -4.99
CA ASP A 293 -21.86 7.66 -5.20
C ASP A 293 -22.53 8.19 -3.93
N LYS A 294 -23.30 7.34 -3.23
CA LYS A 294 -23.94 7.68 -1.96
C LYS A 294 -22.90 8.00 -0.87
N LYS A 295 -21.86 7.19 -0.72
CA LYS A 295 -20.80 7.40 0.29
C LYS A 295 -19.93 8.61 -0.05
N MET A 296 -19.57 8.80 -1.31
CA MET A 296 -18.80 9.98 -1.73
C MET A 296 -19.61 11.27 -1.58
N SER A 297 -20.90 11.24 -1.87
CA SER A 297 -21.79 12.38 -1.59
C SER A 297 -21.93 12.71 -0.10
N SER A 298 -21.73 11.72 0.78
CA SER A 298 -21.81 11.91 2.22
C SER A 298 -20.56 12.57 2.81
N VAL A 299 -19.43 12.56 2.09
CA VAL A 299 -18.17 13.22 2.53
C VAL A 299 -18.37 14.71 2.78
N PHE A 300 -19.24 15.36 2.00
CA PHE A 300 -19.52 16.79 2.10
C PHE A 300 -20.62 17.12 3.10
N ARG A 301 -21.15 16.14 3.84
CA ARG A 301 -22.22 16.34 4.83
C ARG A 301 -21.62 16.37 6.25
N PRO A 302 -21.93 17.40 7.07
CA PRO A 302 -21.39 17.54 8.42
C PRO A 302 -21.68 16.34 9.35
N ASP A 303 -22.84 15.70 9.22
CA ASP A 303 -23.30 14.57 10.03
C ASP A 303 -23.58 13.33 9.16
N ASN A 304 -22.57 12.83 8.46
CA ASN A 304 -22.75 11.70 7.55
C ASN A 304 -22.89 10.33 8.24
N GLY A 305 -22.76 10.28 9.57
CA GLY A 305 -22.88 9.06 10.37
C GLY A 305 -21.79 8.01 10.11
N GLU A 306 -20.83 8.29 9.21
CA GLU A 306 -19.72 7.38 8.91
C GLU A 306 -18.73 7.37 10.08
N ARG A 307 -18.35 6.17 10.50
CA ARG A 307 -17.45 5.94 11.64
C ARG A 307 -16.13 5.27 11.23
N SER A 308 -16.03 4.85 9.96
CA SER A 308 -14.87 4.15 9.44
C SER A 308 -14.37 4.83 8.17
N PHE A 309 -13.09 5.16 8.16
CA PHE A 309 -12.45 5.88 7.08
C PHE A 309 -11.21 5.15 6.60
N VAL A 310 -10.90 5.27 5.31
CA VAL A 310 -9.65 4.76 4.73
C VAL A 310 -8.62 5.87 4.81
N ALA A 311 -7.46 5.54 5.38
CA ALA A 311 -6.34 6.46 5.38
C ALA A 311 -5.78 6.61 3.94
N PRO A 312 -5.31 7.80 3.56
CA PRO A 312 -4.50 7.94 2.36
C PRO A 312 -3.32 6.97 2.38
N GLN A 313 -2.91 6.53 1.20
CA GLN A 313 -1.75 5.68 1.05
C GLN A 313 -0.48 6.49 1.30
N TYR A 314 0.41 5.95 2.13
CA TYR A 314 1.70 6.58 2.46
C TYR A 314 2.84 5.65 2.06
N PRO A 315 4.02 6.19 1.69
CA PRO A 315 5.17 5.37 1.39
C PRO A 315 5.64 4.56 2.60
N ILE A 316 6.31 3.45 2.33
CA ILE A 316 6.86 2.55 3.33
C ILE A 316 8.32 2.29 2.98
N SER A 317 9.21 2.43 3.96
CA SER A 317 10.60 2.01 3.83
C SER A 317 11.03 1.17 5.02
N PHE A 318 11.99 0.27 4.80
CA PHE A 318 12.60 -0.52 5.85
C PHE A 318 14.04 -0.89 5.50
N PHE A 319 14.83 -1.16 6.53
CA PHE A 319 16.19 -1.67 6.38
C PHE A 319 16.22 -3.19 6.48
N GLY A 320 16.97 -3.85 5.61
CA GLY A 320 17.23 -5.28 5.68
C GLY A 320 18.29 -5.67 4.66
N ASP A 321 19.00 -6.78 4.89
CA ASP A 321 20.08 -7.26 3.99
C ASP A 321 21.06 -6.14 3.56
N ASN A 322 21.44 -5.28 4.52
CA ASN A 322 22.28 -4.10 4.29
C ASN A 322 21.79 -3.19 3.14
N LYS A 323 20.48 -3.02 2.96
CA LYS A 323 19.84 -2.18 1.93
C LYS A 323 18.62 -1.46 2.52
N ILE A 324 18.24 -0.36 1.89
CA ILE A 324 17.01 0.37 2.23
C ILE A 324 15.93 0.05 1.19
N PHE A 325 14.94 -0.73 1.57
CA PHE A 325 13.80 -1.04 0.70
C PHE A 325 12.75 0.06 0.80
N TYR A 326 12.14 0.43 -0.31
CA TYR A 326 11.06 1.39 -0.32
C TYR A 326 9.95 1.07 -1.32
N TRP A 327 8.72 1.34 -0.91
CA TRP A 327 7.53 1.39 -1.74
C TRP A 327 6.94 2.79 -1.62
N LYS A 328 6.48 3.35 -2.73
CA LYS A 328 5.67 4.58 -2.73
C LYS A 328 4.38 4.41 -3.53
N PRO A 329 3.28 4.99 -3.04
CA PRO A 329 2.05 5.07 -3.81
C PRO A 329 2.20 6.00 -5.01
N GLU A 330 1.22 5.95 -5.91
CA GLU A 330 1.06 6.96 -6.96
C GLU A 330 0.89 8.35 -6.33
N ARG A 331 1.50 9.36 -6.96
CA ARG A 331 1.31 10.77 -6.61
C ARG A 331 0.26 11.37 -7.53
N ILE A 332 -0.70 12.09 -6.97
CA ILE A 332 -1.65 12.88 -7.76
C ILE A 332 -1.11 14.29 -7.96
N GLU A 333 -1.33 14.85 -9.15
CA GLU A 333 -0.94 16.21 -9.47
C GLU A 333 -1.71 17.21 -8.58
N PRO A 334 -1.05 18.23 -8.03
CA PRO A 334 -1.70 19.34 -7.34
C PRO A 334 -2.76 20.04 -8.18
N SER A 335 -3.92 20.29 -7.61
CA SER A 335 -4.97 21.14 -8.20
C SER A 335 -4.55 22.62 -8.25
N ILE A 336 -3.53 22.99 -7.46
CA ILE A 336 -2.97 24.34 -7.36
C ILE A 336 -1.48 24.27 -7.68
N ASN A 337 -1.04 25.07 -8.66
CA ASN A 337 0.37 25.29 -8.97
C ASN A 337 0.86 26.56 -8.24
N PHE A 338 2.01 26.47 -7.58
CA PHE A 338 2.65 27.60 -6.89
C PHE A 338 3.70 28.29 -7.75
#